data_AF-A0A7X2CFS5-F1
#
_entry.id   AF-A0A7X2CFS5-F1
#
_cell.length_a   1.000
_cell.length_b   1.000
_cell.length_c   1.000
_cell.angle_alpha   90.00
_cell.angle_beta   90.00
_cell.angle_gamma   90.00
#
_symmetry.space_group_name_H-M   'P 1'
#
loop_
_entity.id
_entity.type
_entity.pdbx_description
1 polymer ?
#
loop_
_entity_poly.entity_id
_entity_poly.type
_entity_poly.pdbx_seq_one_letter_code
_entity_poly.pdbx_strand_id
1 'polypeptide(L)' 'MWCCARDLGRLMGRTLGRKGLAKLDADQHQELPIRSHGAVQDTLMLSESGAYAMLLYHYHPENRHLRQWLTHEVVPAMRC' A
#
# COMPACT_ATOMS: atom_id res chain seq x y z
N MET A 1 9.98 2.53 6.18
CA MET A 1 9.38 3.57 5.33
C MET A 1 7.87 3.38 5.32
N TRP A 2 7.08 4.46 5.26
CA TRP A 2 5.62 4.39 5.32
C TRP A 2 4.99 4.97 4.05
N CYS A 3 4.07 4.24 3.42
CA CYS A 3 3.41 4.63 2.17
C CYS A 3 1.89 4.72 2.37
N CYS A 4 1.23 5.68 1.73
CA CYS A 4 -0.23 5.79 1.72
C CYS A 4 -0.85 4.54 1.09
N ALA A 5 -1.64 3.79 1.86
CA ALA A 5 -2.39 2.63 1.36
C ALA A 5 -3.33 3.00 0.20
N ARG A 6 -3.83 4.24 0.20
CA ARG A 6 -4.66 4.78 -0.88
C ARG A 6 -3.92 4.84 -2.22
N ASP A 7 -2.68 5.32 -2.21
CA ASP A 7 -1.90 5.50 -3.44
C ASP A 7 -1.39 4.17 -3.96
N LEU A 8 -0.94 3.29 -3.05
CA LEU A 8 -0.64 1.90 -3.39
C LEU A 8 -1.88 1.20 -3.99
N GLY A 9 -3.05 1.41 -3.40
CA GLY A 9 -4.30 0.87 -3.93
C GLY A 9 -4.60 1.36 -5.35
N ARG A 10 -4.46 2.66 -5.61
CA ARG A 10 -4.65 3.23 -6.96
C ARG A 10 -3.71 2.59 -7.97
N LEU A 11 -2.43 2.43 -7.62
CA LEU A 11 -1.45 1.74 -8.47
C LEU A 11 -1.88 0.29 -8.74
N MET A 12 -2.36 -0.42 -7.72
CA MET A 12 -2.84 -1.80 -7.86
C MET A 12 -4.23 -1.92 -8.52
N GLY A 13 -4.88 -0.80 -8.87
CA GLY A 13 -6.26 -0.78 -9.36
C GLY A 13 -7.29 -1.27 -8.32
N ARG A 14 -6.98 -1.14 -7.02
CA ARG A 14 -7.80 -1.64 -5.91
C ARG A 14 -7.98 -0.59 -4.81
N THR A 15 -9.14 -0.60 -4.16
CA THR A 15 -9.34 0.24 -2.96
C THR A 15 -8.85 -0.50 -1.72
N LEU A 16 -7.69 -0.10 -1.19
CA LEU A 16 -7.17 -0.61 0.07
C LEU A 16 -7.77 0.18 1.23
N GLY A 17 -8.88 -0.33 1.77
CA GLY A 17 -9.51 0.21 2.98
C GLY A 17 -9.15 -0.60 4.22
N ARG A 18 -9.66 -0.17 5.39
CA ARG A 18 -9.47 -0.82 6.69
C ARG A 18 -9.65 -2.34 6.66
N LYS A 19 -10.69 -2.82 5.96
CA LYS A 19 -10.98 -4.26 5.82
C LYS A 19 -9.93 -5.03 5.02
N GLY A 20 -9.33 -4.39 4.01
CA GLY A 20 -8.24 -5.00 3.23
C GLY A 20 -6.95 -5.11 4.03
N LEU A 21 -6.71 -4.11 4.88
CA LEU A 21 -5.52 -4.02 5.74
C LEU A 21 -5.64 -4.85 7.02
N ALA A 22 -6.85 -5.25 7.44
CA ALA A 22 -7.05 -6.13 8.59
C ALA A 22 -6.41 -7.53 8.44
N LYS A 23 -5.93 -7.88 7.24
CA LYS A 23 -5.14 -9.10 6.97
C LYS A 23 -3.65 -8.95 7.22
N LEU A 24 -3.20 -7.72 7.48
CA LEU A 24 -1.83 -7.38 7.78
C LEU A 24 -1.60 -7.40 9.28
N ASP A 25 -0.36 -7.65 9.66
CA ASP A 25 0.04 -7.58 11.06
C ASP A 25 0.03 -6.12 11.55
N ALA A 26 -0.06 -5.94 12.88
CA ALA A 26 -0.18 -4.61 13.48
C ALA A 26 1.05 -3.70 13.24
N ASP A 27 2.21 -4.28 12.93
CA ASP A 27 3.43 -3.55 12.55
C ASP A 27 3.47 -3.17 11.06
N GLN A 28 2.60 -3.76 10.24
CA GLN A 28 2.57 -3.61 8.80
C GLN A 28 1.65 -2.48 8.31
N HIS A 29 0.74 -2.02 9.16
CA HIS A 29 -0.15 -0.91 8.86
C HIS A 29 -0.32 -0.01 10.08
N GLN A 30 -0.58 1.27 9.84
CA GLN A 30 -0.96 2.20 10.90
C GLN A 30 -1.89 3.28 10.33
N GLU A 31 -2.72 3.88 11.18
CA GLU A 31 -3.45 5.09 10.84
C GLU A 31 -2.64 6.28 11.36
N LEU A 32 -2.20 7.14 10.44
CA LEU A 32 -1.50 8.38 10.80
C LEU A 32 -2.33 9.59 10.40
N PRO A 33 -2.40 10.63 11.26
CA PRO A 33 -2.97 11.90 10.88
C PRO A 33 -2.04 12.60 9.89
N ILE A 34 -2.46 12.73 8.63
CA ILE A 34 -1.71 13.43 7.58
C ILE A 34 -2.40 14.75 7.28
N ARG A 35 -1.62 15.83 7.22
CA ARG A 35 -2.11 17.13 6.74
C ARG A 35 -2.22 17.08 5.21
N SER A 36 -3.43 17.21 4.70
CA SER A 36 -3.73 17.29 3.27
C SER A 36 -4.69 18.45 3.01
N HIS A 37 -4.34 19.33 2.07
CA HIS A 37 -5.15 20.51 1.69
C HIS A 37 -5.64 21.36 2.88
N GLY A 38 -4.78 21.56 3.90
CA GLY A 38 -5.10 22.37 5.08
C GLY A 38 -5.91 21.66 6.17
N ALA A 39 -6.38 20.43 5.93
CA ALA A 39 -7.06 19.60 6.92
C ALA A 39 -6.17 18.43 7.38
N VAL A 40 -6.29 18.03 8.65
CA VAL A 40 -5.71 16.78 9.15
C VAL A 40 -6.71 15.67 8.84
N GLN A 41 -6.28 14.64 8.12
CA GLN A 41 -7.09 13.46 7.82
C GLN A 41 -6.34 12.20 8.23
N ASP A 42 -7.04 11.31 8.93
CA ASP A 42 -6.52 10.00 9.28
C ASP A 42 -6.35 9.19 8.00
N THR A 43 -5.10 8.87 7.70
CA THR A 43 -4.69 8.19 6.48
C THR A 43 -4.06 6.85 6.85
N LEU A 44 -4.55 5.81 6.19
CA LEU A 44 -3.97 4.48 6.30
C LEU A 44 -2.60 4.45 5.62
N MET A 45 -1.60 4.13 6.42
CA MET A 45 -0.21 4.01 6.01
C MET A 45 0.22 2.54 6.12
N LEU A 46 1.05 2.13 5.18
CA LEU A 46 1.62 0.80 5.07
C LEU A 46 3.12 0.88 5.27
N SER A 47 3.67 -0.04 6.05
CA SER A 47 5.10 -0.26 6.04
C SER A 47 5.52 -0.90 4.72
N GLU A 48 6.82 -0.98 4.46
CA GLU A 48 7.35 -1.73 3.32
C GLU A 48 6.93 -3.21 3.36
N SER A 49 6.99 -3.86 4.53
CA SER A 49 6.54 -5.24 4.70
C SER A 49 5.04 -5.38 4.47
N GLY A 50 4.23 -4.42 4.93
CA GLY A 50 2.79 -4.39 4.67
C GLY A 50 2.45 -4.21 3.21
N ALA A 51 3.20 -3.39 2.48
CA ALA A 51 3.06 -3.25 1.04
C ALA A 51 3.35 -4.59 0.34
N TYR A 52 4.46 -5.26 0.67
CA TYR A 52 4.78 -6.59 0.13
C TYR A 52 3.70 -7.63 0.45
N ALA A 53 3.19 -7.66 1.68
CA ALA A 53 2.12 -8.56 2.08
C ALA A 53 0.84 -8.32 1.27
N MET A 54 0.43 -7.06 1.07
CA MET A 54 -0.72 -6.73 0.20
C MET A 54 -0.54 -7.22 -1.23
N LEU A 55 0.70 -7.18 -1.74
CA LEU A 55 1.00 -7.66 -3.07
C LEU A 55 0.93 -9.19 -3.15
N LEU A 56 1.38 -9.91 -2.12
CA LEU A 56 1.27 -11.37 -2.03
C LEU A 56 -0.19 -11.82 -1.90
N TYR A 57 -0.97 -11.15 -1.05
CA TYR A 57 -2.41 -11.46 -0.87
C TYR A 57 -3.23 -11.21 -2.13
N HIS A 58 -2.81 -10.29 -2.99
CA HIS A 58 -3.48 -9.96 -4.24
C HIS A 58 -2.71 -10.43 -5.48
N TYR A 59 -1.71 -11.30 -5.30
CA TYR A 59 -0.91 -11.85 -6.38
C TYR A 59 -1.75 -12.77 -7.26
N HIS A 60 -1.78 -12.50 -8.56
CA HIS A 60 -2.40 -13.38 -9.55
C HIS A 60 -1.30 -14.11 -10.34
N PRO A 61 -1.28 -15.47 -10.33
CA PRO A 61 -0.18 -16.26 -10.89
C PRO A 61 0.06 -16.11 -12.39
N GLU A 62 -0.90 -15.60 -13.16
CA GLU A 62 -0.77 -15.41 -14.61
C GLU A 62 0.06 -14.17 -15.00
N ASN A 63 0.33 -13.27 -14.05
CA ASN A 63 0.92 -11.97 -14.34
C ASN A 63 2.41 -11.92 -14.00
N ARG A 64 3.25 -12.61 -14.78
CA ARG A 64 4.72 -12.49 -14.68
C ARG A 64 5.19 -11.03 -14.82
N HIS A 65 4.44 -10.23 -15.57
CA HIS A 65 4.61 -8.77 -15.70
C HIS A 65 4.27 -7.97 -14.44
N LEU A 66 3.36 -8.45 -13.58
CA LEU A 66 3.03 -7.76 -12.32
C LEU A 66 4.24 -7.72 -11.39
N ARG A 67 5.01 -8.80 -11.34
CA ARG A 67 6.20 -8.88 -10.48
C ARG A 67 7.27 -7.86 -10.91
N GLN A 68 7.45 -7.66 -12.21
CA GLN A 68 8.35 -6.63 -12.75
C GLN A 68 7.83 -5.22 -12.54
N TRP A 69 6.54 -4.99 -12.80
CA TRP A 69 5.87 -3.70 -12.54
C TRP A 69 5.96 -3.33 -11.04
N LEU A 70 5.86 -4.29 -10.14
CA LEU A 70 6.05 -4.10 -8.70
C LEU A 70 7.43 -3.54 -8.34
N THR A 71 8.50 -4.17 -8.84
CA THR A 71 9.87 -3.78 -8.46
C THR A 71 10.26 -2.45 -9.09
N HIS A 72 9.71 -2.14 -10.26
CA HIS A 72 10.10 -0.96 -11.04
C HIS A 72 9.18 0.24 -10.87
N GLU A 73 7.92 0.05 -10.51
CA GLU A 73 6.97 1.17 -10.34
C GLU A 73 6.50 1.32 -8.89
N VAL A 74 6.18 0.22 -8.20
CA VAL A 74 5.64 0.29 -6.84
C VAL A 74 6.73 0.58 -5.81
N VAL A 75 7.84 -0.16 -5.83
CA VAL A 75 8.96 0.07 -4.87
C VAL A 75 9.58 1.46 -5.02
N PRO A 76 9.80 2.01 -6.22
CA PRO A 76 10.29 3.38 -6.38
C PRO A 76 9.25 4.43 -5.99
N ALA A 77 7.96 4.22 -6.30
CA ALA A 77 6.90 5.13 -5.88
C ALA A 77 6.66 5.14 -4.35
N MET A 78 7.11 4.11 -3.63
CA MET A 78 7.08 4.09 -2.16
C MET A 78 8.18 4.95 -1.51
N ARG A 79 9.16 5.42 -2.27
CA ARG A 79 10.32 6.18 -1.77
C ARG A 79 10.13 7.70 -1.72
N CYS A 80 8.88 8.16 -1.63
CA CYS A 80 8.56 9.58 -1.44
C CYS A 80 9.37 10.23 -0.31
#